data_AF-A0A9R1MYS7-F1
#
_entry.id   AF-A0A9R1MYS7-F1
#
_cell.length_a   1.000
_cell.length_b   1.000
_cell.length_c   1.000
_cell.angle_alpha   90.00
_cell.angle_beta   90.00
_cell.angle_gamma   90.00
#
_symmetry.space_group_name_H-M   'P 1'
#
loop_
_entity.id
_entity.type
_entity.pdbx_description
1 polymer ?
#
loop_
_entity_poly.entity_id
_entity_poly.type
_entity_poly.pdbx_seq_one_letter_code
_entity_poly.pdbx_strand_id
1 'polypeptide(L)'
;MVSSRCAVLPHPAGVVPRRRQHLPAQAFCGAERRRRRRLVSFEAPPRCHKMYVPGFGEGSPEKKAAISLLNFFNYLAVRIVLAQLESYNREAYVELKEFTSRNSVNDADSFCKNLIRESPRHKALAMRILEVRSAYMKNDFEWDNLKKLSFKMVDEANIKLMRDYVLETSHIEDDE
;
A
#
# COMPACT_ATOMS: atom_id res chain seq x y z
N MET A 1 38.12 -23.27 -66.85
CA MET A 1 38.33 -24.72 -66.72
C MET A 1 37.17 -25.28 -65.90
N VAL A 2 36.15 -25.87 -66.57
CA VAL A 2 35.80 -27.33 -66.59
C VAL A 2 35.25 -27.81 -65.24
N SER A 3 34.10 -28.47 -65.05
CA SER A 3 32.93 -28.86 -65.85
C SER A 3 31.94 -29.58 -64.91
N SER A 4 30.71 -29.75 -65.39
CA SER A 4 29.83 -30.92 -65.20
C SER A 4 28.68 -30.84 -64.18
N ARG A 5 27.49 -31.06 -64.77
CA ARG A 5 26.18 -31.30 -64.18
C ARG A 5 26.01 -32.79 -63.80
N CYS A 6 24.87 -33.05 -63.15
CA CYS A 6 24.19 -34.32 -62.85
C CYS A 6 24.53 -34.95 -61.50
N ALA A 7 23.66 -35.70 -60.82
CA ALA A 7 22.22 -35.72 -60.57
C ALA A 7 21.98 -36.94 -59.65
N VAL A 8 20.82 -36.96 -58.97
CA VAL A 8 20.11 -38.16 -58.45
C VAL A 8 20.55 -38.75 -57.08
N LEU A 9 19.54 -38.84 -56.20
CA LEU A 9 19.37 -39.56 -54.92
C LEU A 9 19.61 -41.09 -55.06
N PRO A 10 19.94 -41.89 -54.00
CA PRO A 10 18.95 -42.30 -52.98
C PRO A 10 19.48 -42.64 -51.57
N HIS A 11 18.55 -42.76 -50.61
CA HIS A 11 18.71 -43.38 -49.29
C HIS A 11 19.14 -44.87 -49.37
N PRO A 12 19.82 -45.43 -48.33
CA PRO A 12 19.07 -46.15 -47.28
C PRO A 12 19.64 -46.08 -45.84
N ALA A 13 18.69 -46.30 -44.92
CA ALA A 13 18.70 -46.88 -43.57
C ALA A 13 20.02 -47.17 -42.80
N GLY A 14 20.02 -46.82 -41.50
CA GLY A 14 20.66 -47.63 -40.46
C GLY A 14 21.10 -46.92 -39.17
N VAL A 15 20.50 -47.32 -38.05
CA VAL A 15 21.06 -47.35 -36.66
C VAL A 15 20.98 -46.10 -35.74
N VAL A 16 19.84 -45.99 -35.03
CA VAL A 16 19.59 -45.93 -33.55
C VAL A 16 20.47 -45.03 -32.60
N PRO A 17 19.87 -44.42 -31.54
CA PRO A 17 20.24 -43.09 -31.03
C PRO A 17 20.85 -43.04 -29.61
N ARG A 18 21.50 -41.92 -29.25
CA ARG A 18 21.90 -41.63 -27.85
C ARG A 18 20.99 -40.61 -27.15
N ARG A 19 20.18 -41.20 -26.25
CA ARG A 19 19.54 -40.72 -25.01
C ARG A 19 19.71 -39.24 -24.58
N ARG A 20 18.56 -38.57 -24.48
CA ARG A 20 18.24 -37.53 -23.48
C ARG A 20 18.20 -38.14 -22.08
N GLN A 21 18.76 -37.46 -21.09
CA GLN A 21 18.57 -37.80 -19.67
C GLN A 21 17.55 -36.85 -19.04
N HIS A 22 16.43 -37.42 -18.64
CA HIS A 22 15.45 -36.87 -17.71
C HIS A 22 15.87 -37.21 -16.27
N LEU A 23 15.71 -36.25 -15.36
CA LEU A 23 15.64 -36.45 -13.91
C LEU A 23 14.46 -37.34 -13.52
N PRO A 24 14.57 -38.09 -12.40
CA PRO A 24 13.41 -38.22 -11.53
C PRO A 24 13.69 -38.14 -10.03
N ALA A 25 12.57 -38.18 -9.31
CA ALA A 25 12.26 -37.85 -7.93
C ALA A 25 12.76 -38.82 -6.84
N GLN A 26 12.90 -38.23 -5.64
CA GLN A 26 12.68 -38.72 -4.27
C GLN A 26 12.31 -40.20 -4.03
N ALA A 27 13.00 -40.83 -3.07
CA ALA A 27 12.48 -41.13 -1.72
C ALA A 27 13.43 -42.09 -0.97
N PHE A 28 13.68 -41.87 0.33
CA PHE A 28 13.37 -42.77 1.46
C PHE A 28 14.16 -42.41 2.73
N CYS A 29 13.48 -42.43 3.88
CA CYS A 29 13.99 -42.09 5.20
C CYS A 29 14.85 -43.21 5.84
N GLY A 30 15.80 -42.83 6.69
CA GLY A 30 16.43 -43.73 7.67
C GLY A 30 17.47 -43.03 8.56
N ALA A 31 17.18 -42.96 9.87
CA ALA A 31 18.07 -42.95 11.05
C ALA A 31 19.39 -42.13 11.04
N GLU A 32 19.90 -41.51 12.11
CA GLU A 32 19.54 -41.29 13.50
C GLU A 32 20.57 -40.27 14.04
N ARG A 33 20.14 -39.44 15.00
CA ARG A 33 20.96 -38.88 16.09
C ARG A 33 22.31 -38.22 15.71
N ARG A 34 22.28 -36.89 15.60
CA ARG A 34 23.23 -36.04 16.33
C ARG A 34 22.56 -34.71 16.68
N ARG A 35 22.14 -34.59 17.94
CA ARG A 35 21.78 -33.32 18.59
C ARG A 35 22.99 -32.38 18.52
N ARG A 36 23.15 -31.64 17.43
CA ARG A 36 23.85 -30.35 17.49
C ARG A 36 22.85 -29.34 18.00
N ARG A 37 22.89 -29.08 19.31
CA ARG A 37 22.41 -27.82 19.86
C ARG A 37 23.11 -26.72 19.07
N ARG A 38 22.45 -26.14 18.07
CA ARG A 38 22.82 -24.82 17.60
C ARG A 38 22.56 -23.93 18.81
N LEU A 39 23.62 -23.49 19.46
CA LEU A 39 23.58 -22.19 20.12
C LEU A 39 23.13 -21.23 19.03
N VAL A 40 21.85 -20.91 19.02
CA VAL A 40 21.37 -19.71 18.38
C VAL A 40 22.07 -18.64 19.18
N SER A 41 23.14 -18.08 18.61
CA SER A 41 23.67 -16.82 19.09
C SER A 41 22.46 -15.90 19.17
N PHE A 42 22.02 -15.57 20.39
CA PHE A 42 21.22 -14.40 20.62
C PHE A 42 22.14 -13.23 20.28
N GLU A 43 22.31 -12.95 18.98
CA GLU A 43 22.59 -11.58 18.59
C GLU A 43 21.44 -10.78 19.16
N ALA A 44 21.77 -9.96 20.16
CA ALA A 44 20.81 -9.05 20.76
C ALA A 44 20.13 -8.30 19.62
N PRO A 45 18.79 -8.26 19.56
CA PRO A 45 18.10 -7.46 18.56
C PRO A 45 18.71 -6.05 18.58
N PRO A 46 18.98 -5.44 17.41
CA PRO A 46 19.52 -4.09 17.38
C PRO A 46 18.64 -3.22 18.28
N ARG A 47 19.26 -2.56 19.27
CA ARG A 47 18.56 -1.79 20.31
C ARG A 47 17.52 -0.87 19.67
N CYS A 48 16.28 -1.32 19.61
CA CYS A 48 15.17 -0.57 19.07
C CYS A 48 14.75 0.40 20.16
N HIS A 49 15.20 1.65 20.07
CA HIS A 49 14.87 2.74 21.00
C HIS A 49 13.40 3.19 20.91
N LYS A 50 12.51 2.34 20.38
CA LYS A 50 11.08 2.65 20.20
C LYS A 50 10.32 2.22 21.44
N MET A 51 9.35 3.03 21.88
CA MET A 51 8.47 2.67 22.98
C MET A 51 7.57 1.50 22.59
N TYR A 52 7.44 0.52 23.49
CA TYR A 52 6.47 -0.56 23.33
C TYR A 52 5.05 -0.02 23.58
N VAL A 53 4.12 -0.35 22.70
CA VAL A 53 2.70 0.03 22.83
C VAL A 53 1.93 -1.19 23.37
N PRO A 54 1.54 -1.19 24.67
CA PRO A 54 0.76 -2.29 25.23
C PRO A 54 -0.66 -2.31 24.67
N GLY A 55 -1.21 -3.51 24.44
CA GLY A 55 -2.62 -3.70 24.12
C GLY A 55 -3.07 -3.40 22.68
N PHE A 56 -2.15 -3.09 21.75
CA PHE A 56 -2.52 -2.82 20.37
C PHE A 56 -2.68 -4.12 19.56
N GLY A 57 -3.88 -4.70 19.58
CA GLY A 57 -4.19 -6.00 18.95
C GLY A 57 -4.53 -5.98 17.44
N GLU A 58 -4.64 -4.79 16.83
CA GLU A 58 -5.10 -4.61 15.44
C GLU A 58 -3.96 -4.48 14.40
N GLY A 59 -2.70 -4.68 14.81
CA GLY A 59 -1.53 -4.50 13.96
C GLY A 59 -0.50 -3.56 14.59
N SER A 60 0.02 -2.60 13.83
CA SER A 60 0.84 -1.51 14.39
C SER A 60 0.06 -0.18 14.37
N PRO A 61 0.27 0.73 15.33
CA PRO A 61 -0.35 2.05 15.30
C PRO A 61 -0.09 2.81 13.98
N GLU A 62 1.11 2.64 13.41
CA GLU A 62 1.48 3.22 12.13
C GLU A 62 0.64 2.65 10.98
N LYS A 63 0.32 1.35 11.00
CA LYS A 63 -0.57 0.76 10.00
C LYS A 63 -1.98 1.36 10.09
N LYS A 64 -2.49 1.56 11.30
CA LYS A 64 -3.81 2.19 11.52
C LYS A 64 -3.83 3.64 11.02
N ALA A 65 -2.78 4.41 11.32
CA ALA A 65 -2.61 5.76 10.79
C ALA A 65 -2.49 5.77 9.26
N ALA A 66 -1.74 4.84 8.67
CA ALA A 66 -1.59 4.72 7.22
C ALA A 66 -2.92 4.41 6.51
N ILE A 67 -3.77 3.57 7.11
CA ILE A 67 -5.13 3.30 6.57
C ILE A 67 -5.99 4.57 6.62
N SER A 68 -5.92 5.35 7.71
CA SER A 68 -6.63 6.63 7.80
C SER A 68 -6.15 7.61 6.71
N LEU A 69 -4.85 7.69 6.48
CA LEU A 69 -4.27 8.50 5.41
C LEU A 69 -4.69 8.02 4.01
N LEU A 70 -4.75 6.71 3.78
CA LEU A 70 -5.25 6.13 2.52
C LEU A 70 -6.67 6.62 2.20
N ASN A 71 -7.57 6.57 3.19
CA ASN A 71 -8.94 7.05 3.07
C ASN A 71 -9.01 8.56 2.85
N PHE A 72 -8.17 9.32 3.56
CA PHE A 72 -8.06 10.76 3.37
C PHE A 72 -7.58 11.15 1.97
N PHE A 73 -6.58 10.48 1.41
CA PHE A 73 -6.10 10.73 0.05
C PHE A 73 -7.13 10.36 -1.01
N ASN A 74 -7.97 9.35 -0.76
CA ASN A 74 -9.10 9.06 -1.64
C ASN A 74 -10.09 10.22 -1.67
N TYR A 75 -10.45 10.77 -0.50
CA TYR A 75 -11.28 11.96 -0.40
C TYR A 75 -10.69 13.16 -1.14
N LEU A 76 -9.40 13.45 -0.93
CA LEU A 76 -8.73 14.55 -1.62
C LEU A 76 -8.72 14.35 -3.14
N ALA A 77 -8.42 13.14 -3.61
CA ALA A 77 -8.41 12.86 -5.05
C ALA A 77 -9.78 13.04 -5.69
N VAL A 78 -10.87 12.60 -5.04
CA VAL A 78 -12.24 12.84 -5.52
C VAL A 78 -12.52 14.35 -5.61
N ARG A 79 -12.11 15.14 -4.61
CA ARG A 79 -12.25 16.61 -4.62
C ARG A 79 -11.48 17.27 -5.75
N ILE A 80 -10.23 16.85 -5.98
CA ILE A 80 -9.38 17.35 -7.06
C ILE A 80 -10.00 17.03 -8.43
N VAL A 81 -10.44 15.78 -8.63
CA VAL A 81 -11.05 15.35 -9.90
C VAL A 81 -12.36 16.07 -10.15
N LEU A 82 -13.21 16.25 -9.14
CA LEU A 82 -14.44 17.05 -9.26
C LEU A 82 -14.15 18.49 -9.69
N ALA A 83 -13.14 19.13 -9.09
CA ALA A 83 -12.76 20.50 -9.48
C ALA A 83 -12.24 20.56 -10.93
N GLN A 84 -11.46 19.57 -11.37
CA GLN A 84 -10.98 19.47 -12.76
C GLN A 84 -12.15 19.27 -13.74
N LEU A 85 -13.12 18.41 -13.40
CA LEU A 85 -14.26 18.11 -14.26
C LEU A 85 -15.25 19.28 -14.38
N GLU A 86 -15.33 20.14 -13.37
CA GLU A 86 -16.29 21.25 -13.35
C GLU A 86 -16.17 22.17 -14.58
N SER A 87 -14.93 22.39 -15.06
CA SER A 87 -14.64 23.20 -16.24
C SER A 87 -14.40 22.37 -17.51
N TYR A 88 -13.83 21.16 -17.38
CA TYR A 88 -13.46 20.33 -18.53
C TYR A 88 -14.62 19.48 -19.08
N ASN A 89 -15.44 18.89 -18.21
CA ASN A 89 -16.54 18.01 -18.59
C ASN A 89 -17.66 18.02 -17.54
N ARG A 90 -18.68 18.85 -17.80
CA ARG A 90 -19.81 19.08 -16.89
C ARG A 90 -20.67 17.83 -16.67
N GLU A 91 -20.83 16.97 -17.66
CA GLU A 91 -21.63 15.73 -17.52
C GLU A 91 -20.96 14.77 -16.54
N ALA A 92 -19.67 14.50 -16.75
CA ALA A 92 -18.90 13.62 -15.87
C ALA A 92 -18.79 14.17 -14.44
N TYR A 93 -18.78 15.50 -14.29
CA TYR A 93 -18.87 16.15 -12.98
C TYR A 93 -20.19 15.81 -12.27
N VAL A 94 -21.33 15.93 -12.96
CA VAL A 94 -22.65 15.63 -12.37
C VAL A 94 -22.73 14.15 -11.99
N GLU A 95 -22.34 13.24 -12.90
CA GLU A 95 -22.32 11.80 -12.63
C GLU A 95 -21.46 11.44 -11.40
N LEU A 96 -20.23 11.96 -11.32
CA LEU A 96 -19.34 11.69 -10.18
C LEU A 96 -19.88 12.28 -8.87
N LYS A 97 -20.50 13.46 -8.93
CA LYS A 97 -21.10 14.12 -7.76
C LYS A 97 -22.30 13.35 -7.23
N GLU A 98 -23.17 12.86 -8.11
CA GLU A 98 -24.30 11.99 -7.76
C GLU A 98 -23.85 10.61 -7.27
N PHE A 99 -22.75 10.07 -7.79
CA PHE A 99 -22.17 8.84 -7.25
C PHE A 99 -21.65 9.06 -5.82
N THR A 100 -21.00 10.20 -5.58
CA THR A 100 -20.42 10.57 -4.29
C THR A 100 -21.47 10.83 -3.22
N SER A 101 -22.68 11.28 -3.58
CA SER A 101 -23.77 11.43 -2.62
C SER A 101 -24.35 10.08 -2.16
N ARG A 102 -24.27 9.04 -3.00
CA ARG A 102 -24.76 7.69 -2.71
C ARG A 102 -23.72 6.80 -2.03
N ASN A 103 -22.43 7.06 -2.21
CA ASN A 103 -21.33 6.21 -1.75
C ASN A 103 -20.40 6.97 -0.80
N SER A 104 -20.08 6.36 0.34
CA SER A 104 -19.12 6.94 1.28
C SER A 104 -17.72 6.99 0.68
N VAL A 105 -17.11 8.18 0.70
CA VAL A 105 -15.72 8.39 0.25
C VAL A 105 -14.70 7.98 1.32
N ASN A 106 -15.17 7.78 2.56
CA ASN A 106 -14.32 7.45 3.72
C ASN A 106 -13.77 6.02 3.68
N ASP A 107 -14.34 5.14 2.87
CA ASP A 107 -13.76 3.82 2.59
C ASP A 107 -13.24 3.80 1.15
N ALA A 108 -11.93 4.01 1.00
CA ALA A 108 -11.28 4.14 -0.30
C ALA A 108 -11.45 2.89 -1.18
N ASP A 109 -11.40 1.71 -0.57
CA ASP A 109 -11.44 0.45 -1.31
C ASP A 109 -12.85 0.15 -1.78
N SER A 110 -13.83 0.28 -0.89
CA SER A 110 -15.24 0.07 -1.26
C SER A 110 -15.71 1.11 -2.27
N PHE A 111 -15.33 2.39 -2.10
CA PHE A 111 -15.66 3.45 -3.03
C PHE A 111 -15.15 3.16 -4.45
N CYS A 112 -13.85 2.87 -4.60
CA CYS A 112 -13.28 2.55 -5.92
C CYS A 112 -13.86 1.25 -6.51
N LYS A 113 -14.09 0.22 -5.68
CA LYS A 113 -14.71 -1.04 -6.13
C LYS A 113 -16.11 -0.82 -6.69
N ASN A 114 -16.91 0.02 -6.07
CA ASN A 114 -18.27 0.34 -6.53
C ASN A 114 -18.22 1.20 -7.80
N LEU A 115 -17.37 2.23 -7.82
CA LEU A 115 -17.25 3.16 -8.95
C LEU A 115 -16.82 2.44 -10.25
N ILE A 116 -15.86 1.51 -10.17
CA ILE A 116 -15.41 0.72 -11.32
C ILE A 116 -16.53 -0.13 -11.93
N ARG A 117 -17.52 -0.54 -11.11
CA ARG A 117 -18.60 -1.46 -11.52
C ARG A 117 -19.85 -0.74 -12.00
N GLU A 118 -20.02 0.56 -11.70
CA GLU A 118 -21.23 1.32 -12.04
C GLU A 118 -21.43 1.45 -13.56
N SER A 119 -20.41 1.88 -14.32
CA SER A 119 -20.46 1.94 -15.78
C SER A 119 -19.06 2.07 -16.40
N PRO A 120 -18.88 1.89 -17.72
CA PRO A 120 -17.61 2.13 -18.38
C PRO A 120 -17.08 3.57 -18.21
N ARG A 121 -17.97 4.58 -18.16
CA ARG A 121 -17.60 5.98 -17.87
C ARG A 121 -17.07 6.13 -16.44
N HIS A 122 -17.78 5.54 -15.46
CA HIS A 122 -17.34 5.56 -14.06
C HIS A 122 -16.04 4.79 -13.85
N LYS A 123 -15.79 3.72 -14.61
CA LYS A 123 -14.50 3.02 -14.61
C LYS A 123 -13.35 3.95 -15.02
N ALA A 124 -13.53 4.76 -16.07
CA ALA A 124 -12.51 5.74 -16.47
C ALA A 124 -12.27 6.80 -15.38
N LEU A 125 -13.34 7.29 -14.73
CA LEU A 125 -13.25 8.20 -13.59
C LEU A 125 -12.52 7.57 -12.40
N ALA A 126 -12.78 6.30 -12.10
CA ALA A 126 -12.08 5.57 -11.05
C ALA A 126 -10.59 5.48 -11.33
N MET A 127 -10.19 5.12 -12.57
CA MET A 127 -8.77 5.10 -12.96
C MET A 127 -8.12 6.47 -12.75
N ARG A 128 -8.80 7.55 -13.13
CA ARG A 128 -8.31 8.91 -12.91
C ARG A 128 -8.11 9.23 -11.42
N ILE A 129 -9.05 8.84 -10.55
CA ILE A 129 -8.94 9.02 -9.09
C ILE A 129 -7.76 8.22 -8.54
N LEU A 130 -7.55 6.98 -9.00
CA LEU A 130 -6.42 6.13 -8.59
C LEU A 130 -5.06 6.75 -8.96
N GLU A 131 -4.95 7.33 -10.15
CA GLU A 131 -3.76 8.06 -10.58
C GLU A 131 -3.52 9.31 -9.73
N VAL A 132 -4.54 10.15 -9.58
CA VAL A 132 -4.46 11.42 -8.83
C VAL A 132 -4.09 11.16 -7.37
N ARG A 133 -4.70 10.18 -6.69
CA ARG A 133 -4.35 9.89 -5.29
C ARG A 133 -2.92 9.37 -5.13
N SER A 134 -2.43 8.57 -6.07
CA SER A 134 -1.04 8.10 -6.05
C SER A 134 -0.06 9.25 -6.31
N ALA A 135 -0.36 10.14 -7.26
CA ALA A 135 0.48 11.28 -7.59
C ALA A 135 0.55 12.25 -6.41
N TYR A 136 -0.61 12.63 -5.86
CA TYR A 136 -0.71 13.56 -4.75
C TYR A 136 0.06 13.07 -3.52
N MET A 137 -0.15 11.81 -3.11
CA MET A 137 0.51 11.23 -1.94
C MET A 137 2.05 11.18 -2.09
N LYS A 138 2.56 10.93 -3.30
CA LYS A 138 4.00 10.70 -3.53
C LYS A 138 4.77 11.98 -3.85
N ASN A 139 4.13 12.94 -4.49
CA ASN A 139 4.81 14.08 -5.10
C ASN A 139 4.39 15.42 -4.48
N ASP A 140 3.11 15.58 -4.12
CA ASP A 140 2.57 16.88 -3.71
C ASP A 140 2.35 16.99 -2.19
N PHE A 141 2.10 15.87 -1.51
CA PHE A 141 1.82 15.88 -0.08
C PHE A 141 3.09 16.10 0.74
N GLU A 142 3.08 17.18 1.54
CA GLU A 142 4.21 17.58 2.38
C GLU A 142 4.34 16.72 3.65
N TRP A 143 4.93 15.54 3.52
CA TRP A 143 5.12 14.61 4.63
C TRP A 143 5.92 15.20 5.81
N ASP A 144 6.96 15.98 5.53
CA ASP A 144 7.78 16.62 6.57
C ASP A 144 6.98 17.68 7.34
N ASN A 145 6.11 18.42 6.64
CA ASN A 145 5.24 19.39 7.26
C ASN A 145 4.16 18.70 8.11
N LEU A 146 3.55 17.62 7.63
CA LEU A 146 2.63 16.78 8.43
C LEU A 146 3.30 16.32 9.73
N LYS A 147 4.53 15.80 9.64
CA LYS A 147 5.29 15.36 10.81
C LYS A 147 5.54 16.50 11.79
N LYS A 148 6.01 17.66 11.29
CA LYS A 148 6.27 18.85 12.11
C LYS A 148 5.00 19.35 12.80
N LEU A 149 3.90 19.45 12.07
CA LEU A 149 2.60 19.86 12.61
C LEU A 149 2.09 18.87 13.65
N SER A 150 2.26 17.56 13.44
CA SER A 150 1.82 16.54 14.39
C SER A 150 2.52 16.68 15.74
N PHE A 151 3.83 16.96 15.76
CA PHE A 151 4.56 17.23 17.00
C PHE A 151 4.06 18.52 17.67
N LYS A 152 4.00 19.61 16.90
CA LYS A 152 3.55 20.91 17.38
C LYS A 152 2.17 20.85 18.02
N MET A 153 1.21 20.16 17.37
CA MET A 153 -0.16 20.07 17.87
C MET A 153 -0.25 19.30 19.20
N VAL A 154 0.54 18.24 19.38
CA VAL A 154 0.58 17.49 20.66
C VAL A 154 1.19 18.35 21.76
N ASP A 155 2.30 19.03 21.48
CA ASP A 155 2.96 19.90 22.46
C ASP A 155 2.03 21.06 22.89
N GLU A 156 1.40 21.72 21.92
CA GLU A 156 0.45 22.81 22.19
C GLU A 156 -0.79 22.32 22.95
N ALA A 157 -1.35 21.16 22.59
CA ALA A 157 -2.49 20.59 23.29
C ALA A 157 -2.16 20.27 24.76
N ASN A 158 -0.99 19.69 25.03
CA ASN A 158 -0.56 19.37 26.38
C ASN A 158 -0.31 20.62 27.23
N ILE A 159 0.37 21.64 26.67
CA ILE A 159 0.62 22.92 27.36
C ILE A 159 -0.70 23.61 27.68
N LYS A 160 -1.63 23.65 26.71
CA LYS A 160 -2.94 24.26 26.90
C LYS A 160 -3.71 23.56 28.00
N LEU A 161 -3.78 22.22 27.99
CA LEU A 161 -4.49 21.44 28.99
C LEU A 161 -3.96 21.71 30.41
N MET A 162 -2.65 21.80 30.59
CA MET A 162 -2.05 22.11 31.89
C MET A 162 -2.32 23.57 32.32
N ARG A 163 -2.28 24.52 31.39
CA ARG A 163 -2.60 25.93 31.67
C ARG A 163 -4.06 26.08 32.09
N ASP A 164 -4.99 25.47 31.34
CA ASP A 164 -6.42 25.56 31.60
C ASP A 164 -6.74 24.96 32.99
N TYR A 165 -6.16 23.81 33.35
CA TYR A 165 -6.31 23.21 34.68
C TYR A 165 -5.84 24.13 35.83
N VAL A 166 -4.70 24.80 35.68
CA VAL A 166 -4.18 25.72 36.71
C VAL A 166 -5.11 26.93 36.87
N LEU A 167 -5.64 27.46 35.77
CA LEU A 167 -6.59 28.58 35.81
C LEU A 167 -7.90 28.19 36.49
N GLU A 168 -8.44 27.02 36.18
CA GLU A 168 -9.67 26.52 36.80
C GLU A 168 -9.55 26.29 38.31
N THR A 169 -8.37 25.84 38.78
CA THR A 169 -8.14 25.47 40.19
C THR A 169 -7.59 26.60 41.07
N SER A 170 -7.19 27.74 40.47
CA SER A 170 -6.57 28.87 41.19
C SER A 170 -7.57 29.92 41.69
N HIS A 171 -8.88 29.70 41.57
CA HIS A 171 -9.89 30.39 42.37
C HIS A 171 -9.85 29.85 43.81
N ILE A 172 -8.81 30.22 44.54
CA ILE A 172 -8.74 30.09 46.00
C ILE A 172 -9.27 31.42 46.56
N GLU A 173 -10.29 31.29 47.39
CA GLU A 173 -11.14 32.32 47.98
C GLU A 173 -10.34 33.50 48.56
N ASP A 174 -10.49 34.69 47.96
CA ASP A 174 -10.21 35.98 48.63
C ASP A 174 -11.48 36.40 49.40
N ASP A 175 -11.92 35.59 50.37
CA ASP A 175 -12.99 35.94 51.31
C ASP A 175 -12.47 35.85 52.75
N GLU A 176 -11.75 36.90 53.21
CA GLU A 176 -11.68 37.32 54.61
C GLU A 176 -11.34 38.83 54.74
#